data_AF-A0AAV2LDP2-F1
#
_entry.id   AF-A0AAV2LDP2-F1
#
_cell.length_a   1.000
_cell.length_b   1.000
_cell.length_c   1.000
_cell.angle_alpha   90.00
_cell.angle_beta   90.00
_cell.angle_gamma   90.00
#
_symmetry.space_group_name_H-M   'P 1'
#
loop_
_entity.id
_entity.type
_entity.pdbx_description
1 polymer ?
#
loop_
_entity_poly.entity_id
_entity_poly.type
_entity_poly.pdbx_seq_one_letter_code
_entity_poly.pdbx_strand_id
1 'polypeptide(L)'
;MAWKTVSLLLLLLFGFLNLFFFWTETNCMSSKFLRSETYQNPPSPTDPPGLTPGLTPGLTPGLTPGLTPGLTPGLAPGLTPGLTPIPILHRKDFKKMPEWDFDDVYKTDSEIHKTTQECGSSLWGRIRSDSELRSKFVPNIRLFVFNSSISLRDWNTLSHFNNPFGFMDYRRQDVMSALSLVQKPSSSLLPPKPGRDCISCAVVGSGGVLWRSKKGLEIDRHDYVFRVNGAAISGFEEDVGTRTDVYVHTAHSITTSEYILKKYNYTGAPHDQVTPRTR
;
A
#
# COMPACT_ATOMS: atom_id res chain seq x y z
N MET A 1 -6.11 37.21 4.83
CA MET A 1 -6.76 35.87 4.95
C MET A 1 -6.52 34.95 3.74
N ALA A 2 -6.43 35.43 2.49
CA ALA A 2 -6.36 34.60 1.28
C ALA A 2 -5.29 33.48 1.22
N TRP A 3 -4.10 33.67 1.83
CA TRP A 3 -2.99 32.71 1.72
C TRP A 3 -3.26 31.35 2.39
N LYS A 4 -4.07 31.29 3.46
CA LYS A 4 -4.38 30.01 4.14
C LYS A 4 -5.25 29.08 3.28
N THR A 5 -6.16 29.65 2.48
CA THR A 5 -7.01 28.91 1.53
C THR A 5 -6.21 28.30 0.38
N VAL A 6 -5.23 29.04 -0.18
CA VAL A 6 -4.36 28.54 -1.26
C VAL A 6 -3.51 27.36 -0.77
N SER A 7 -2.93 27.47 0.43
CA SER A 7 -2.12 26.40 1.03
C SER A 7 -2.93 25.12 1.30
N LEU A 8 -4.20 25.24 1.74
CA LEU A 8 -5.07 24.08 1.94
C LEU A 8 -5.46 23.40 0.61
N LEU A 9 -5.70 24.18 -0.44
CA LEU A 9 -6.01 23.65 -1.77
C LEU A 9 -4.81 22.91 -2.40
N LEU A 10 -3.59 23.43 -2.19
CA LEU A 10 -2.34 22.78 -2.57
C LEU A 10 -2.08 21.50 -1.77
N LEU A 11 -2.35 21.48 -0.46
CA LEU A 11 -2.23 20.26 0.35
C LEU A 11 -3.23 19.17 -0.09
N LEU A 12 -4.44 19.54 -0.48
CA LEU A 12 -5.40 18.61 -1.09
C LEU A 12 -4.90 18.09 -2.44
N LEU A 13 -4.39 18.97 -3.32
CA LEU A 13 -3.81 18.56 -4.60
C LEU A 13 -2.62 17.60 -4.43
N PHE A 14 -1.69 17.88 -3.51
CA PHE A 14 -0.57 16.98 -3.22
C PHE A 14 -1.00 15.67 -2.55
N GLY A 15 -2.04 15.69 -1.73
CA GLY A 15 -2.69 14.48 -1.20
C GLY A 15 -3.27 13.60 -2.32
N PHE A 16 -3.87 14.20 -3.34
CA PHE A 16 -4.36 13.49 -4.52
C PHE A 16 -3.22 13.03 -5.46
N LEU A 17 -2.15 13.81 -5.65
CA LEU A 17 -1.03 13.44 -6.54
C LEU A 17 -0.30 12.16 -6.09
N ASN A 18 -0.31 11.83 -4.79
CA ASN A 18 0.25 10.57 -4.27
C ASN A 18 -0.55 9.31 -4.69
N LEU A 19 -1.71 9.46 -5.34
CA LEU A 19 -2.43 8.36 -6.01
C LEU A 19 -2.18 8.29 -7.54
N PHE A 20 -1.42 9.23 -8.13
CA PHE A 20 -1.40 9.43 -9.59
C PHE A 20 -0.24 8.79 -10.36
N PHE A 21 0.72 8.14 -9.69
CA PHE A 21 1.86 7.52 -10.37
C PHE A 21 1.60 6.06 -10.76
N PHE A 22 1.31 5.87 -12.05
CA PHE A 22 1.58 4.68 -12.90
C PHE A 22 1.19 3.28 -12.39
N TRP A 23 0.43 2.56 -13.22
CA TRP A 23 1.03 1.45 -14.00
C TRP A 23 0.11 0.98 -15.14
N THR A 24 0.71 0.62 -16.27
CA THR A 24 0.14 -0.25 -17.31
C THR A 24 0.81 -1.62 -17.23
N GLU A 25 0.12 -2.68 -17.62
CA GLU A 25 0.64 -4.07 -17.67
C GLU A 25 1.14 -4.65 -16.33
N THR A 26 0.37 -4.47 -15.25
CA THR A 26 0.60 -5.22 -14.00
C THR A 26 0.18 -6.69 -14.15
N ASN A 27 0.93 -7.63 -13.56
CA ASN A 27 0.31 -8.85 -13.01
C ASN A 27 -0.75 -8.35 -12.01
N CYS A 28 -2.04 -8.47 -12.36
CA CYS A 28 -3.20 -7.68 -11.90
C CYS A 28 -3.27 -7.17 -10.44
N MET A 29 -2.51 -7.72 -9.49
CA MET A 29 -2.51 -7.29 -8.08
C MET A 29 -1.12 -7.17 -7.41
N SER A 30 -0.01 -7.56 -8.06
CA SER A 30 1.31 -7.59 -7.41
C SER A 30 2.17 -6.37 -7.76
N SER A 31 2.11 -5.34 -6.93
CA SER A 31 3.08 -4.23 -6.91
C SER A 31 3.46 -3.86 -5.47
N LYS A 32 4.71 -3.45 -5.25
CA LYS A 32 5.08 -2.75 -4.01
C LYS A 32 4.59 -1.31 -4.08
N PHE A 33 4.03 -0.81 -2.99
CA PHE A 33 3.84 0.62 -2.81
C PHE A 33 5.21 1.29 -2.63
N LEU A 34 5.69 2.01 -3.65
CA LEU A 34 6.95 2.75 -3.54
C LEU A 34 6.75 3.91 -2.56
N ARG A 35 7.50 3.88 -1.45
CA ARG A 35 7.60 5.04 -0.54
C ARG A 35 8.11 6.21 -1.37
N SER A 36 7.39 7.34 -1.38
CA SER A 36 7.98 8.60 -1.85
C SER A 36 9.17 8.90 -0.95
N GLU A 37 10.38 8.84 -1.49
CA GLU A 37 11.50 9.50 -0.85
C GLU A 37 11.15 10.99 -0.77
N THR A 38 11.25 11.57 0.43
CA THR A 38 11.03 13.00 0.61
C THR A 38 12.15 13.75 -0.07
N TYR A 39 11.82 14.59 -1.04
CA TYR A 39 12.76 15.50 -1.71
C TYR A 39 13.67 16.18 -0.67
N GLN A 40 14.93 15.74 -0.61
CA GLN A 40 15.96 16.47 0.11
C GLN A 40 16.34 17.67 -0.75
N ASN A 41 16.25 18.89 -0.18
CA ASN A 41 16.66 20.09 -0.89
C ASN A 41 18.16 20.00 -1.23
N PRO A 42 18.59 20.34 -2.45
CA PRO A 42 20.01 20.32 -2.80
C PRO A 42 20.78 21.36 -1.95
N PRO A 43 21.97 21.03 -1.43
CA PRO A 43 22.78 21.97 -0.68
C PRO A 43 23.36 23.05 -1.61
N SER A 44 23.31 24.31 -1.17
CA SER A 44 23.96 25.44 -1.86
C SER A 44 25.45 25.50 -1.48
N PRO A 45 26.39 25.75 -2.42
CA PRO A 45 27.82 25.65 -2.15
C PRO A 45 28.45 26.94 -1.60
N THR A 46 29.16 26.82 -0.47
CA THR A 46 30.16 27.76 0.12
C THR A 46 30.65 27.13 1.45
N ASP A 47 31.91 27.23 1.92
CA ASP A 47 33.14 27.71 1.28
C ASP A 47 34.38 26.92 1.86
N PRO A 48 35.65 27.39 2.07
CA PRO A 48 36.81 26.49 2.16
C PRO A 48 37.19 26.02 3.59
N PRO A 49 38.07 25.00 3.72
CA PRO A 49 38.46 24.40 5.01
C PRO A 49 39.59 25.15 5.76
N GLY A 50 39.60 25.01 7.10
CA GLY A 50 40.64 25.51 8.01
C GLY A 50 41.20 24.41 8.93
N LEU A 51 42.42 24.59 9.44
CA LEU A 51 43.22 23.52 10.07
C LEU A 51 43.23 23.54 11.62
N THR A 52 43.34 22.35 12.21
CA THR A 52 43.79 22.06 13.60
C THR A 52 45.28 22.45 13.82
N PRO A 53 45.84 22.54 15.07
CA PRO A 53 45.45 21.82 16.31
C PRO A 53 45.54 22.62 17.65
N GLY A 54 45.17 21.97 18.78
CA GLY A 54 45.31 22.53 20.14
C GLY A 54 45.29 21.48 21.26
N LEU A 55 46.38 21.40 22.03
CA LEU A 55 46.76 20.37 23.01
C LEU A 55 45.87 20.24 24.27
N THR A 56 45.86 19.03 24.87
CA THR A 56 45.46 18.69 26.26
C THR A 56 46.65 18.85 27.24
N PRO A 57 46.57 18.62 28.58
CA PRO A 57 45.46 18.09 29.40
C PRO A 57 45.11 18.87 30.70
N GLY A 58 44.09 18.41 31.44
CA GLY A 58 43.80 18.82 32.82
C GLY A 58 43.07 17.72 33.60
N LEU A 59 43.58 17.36 34.79
CA LEU A 59 43.04 16.31 35.66
C LEU A 59 42.51 16.90 36.97
N THR A 60 41.28 16.51 37.37
CA THR A 60 40.91 16.27 38.78
C THR A 60 39.53 15.58 38.85
N PRO A 61 39.28 14.66 39.80
CA PRO A 61 38.01 13.91 39.89
C PRO A 61 37.01 14.59 40.85
N GLY A 62 35.71 14.52 40.52
CA GLY A 62 34.62 14.95 41.39
C GLY A 62 33.52 13.87 41.48
N LEU A 63 33.26 13.37 42.69
CA LEU A 63 32.25 12.33 42.93
C LEU A 63 30.86 12.93 43.16
N THR A 64 29.87 12.52 42.37
CA THR A 64 28.44 12.60 42.74
C THR A 64 27.69 11.38 42.17
N PRO A 65 27.10 10.50 43.02
CA PRO A 65 26.38 9.32 42.55
C PRO A 65 24.93 9.66 42.16
N GLY A 66 24.49 9.23 40.98
CA GLY A 66 23.14 9.52 40.48
C GLY A 66 22.58 8.49 39.50
N LEU A 67 21.73 7.60 40.02
CA LEU A 67 20.64 6.89 39.32
C LEU A 67 20.96 6.19 37.98
N THR A 68 21.27 4.89 38.04
CA THR A 68 20.73 3.91 37.06
C THR A 68 20.75 2.50 37.64
N PRO A 69 19.59 1.89 37.95
CA PRO A 69 19.51 0.46 38.26
C PRO A 69 19.77 -0.35 36.98
N GLY A 70 20.75 -1.24 37.01
CA GLY A 70 21.07 -2.09 35.85
C GLY A 70 20.01 -3.19 35.65
N LEU A 71 19.47 -3.29 34.44
CA LEU A 71 18.66 -4.42 33.99
C LEU A 71 19.33 -5.11 32.80
N THR A 72 20.25 -6.03 33.11
CA THR A 72 20.79 -7.01 32.15
C THR A 72 20.47 -8.43 32.62
N PRO A 73 19.23 -8.93 32.38
CA PRO A 73 18.94 -10.35 32.50
C PRO A 73 19.69 -11.11 31.40
N GLY A 74 20.58 -12.02 31.78
CA GLY A 74 21.30 -12.87 30.83
C GLY A 74 20.34 -13.80 30.08
N LEU A 75 20.35 -13.74 28.74
CA LEU A 75 19.54 -14.62 27.90
C LEU A 75 20.14 -16.04 27.88
N ALA A 76 19.63 -16.91 28.75
CA ALA A 76 19.82 -18.35 28.61
C ALA A 76 18.99 -18.87 27.41
N PRO A 77 19.59 -19.58 26.43
CA PRO A 77 18.86 -20.10 25.29
C PRO A 77 18.07 -21.36 25.67
N GLY A 78 16.74 -21.32 25.63
CA GLY A 78 15.93 -22.53 25.90
C GLY A 78 14.42 -22.36 26.04
N LEU A 79 13.90 -21.14 26.26
CA LEU A 79 12.47 -20.89 26.36
C LEU A 79 12.06 -19.75 25.42
N THR A 80 11.09 -19.99 24.54
CA THR A 80 10.26 -18.91 24.01
C THR A 80 9.21 -18.58 25.04
N PRO A 81 9.18 -17.36 25.63
CA PRO A 81 8.04 -16.94 26.44
C PRO A 81 6.79 -16.99 25.57
N GLY A 82 5.67 -17.48 26.14
CA GLY A 82 4.41 -17.56 25.41
C GLY A 82 4.05 -16.20 24.80
N LEU A 83 3.99 -16.12 23.47
CA LEU A 83 3.71 -14.86 22.78
C LEU A 83 2.39 -14.29 23.29
N THR A 84 2.42 -13.02 23.67
CA THR A 84 1.24 -12.25 24.09
C THR A 84 1.01 -11.09 23.12
N PRO A 85 -0.22 -10.57 23.00
CA PRO A 85 -0.47 -9.33 22.26
C PRO A 85 0.27 -8.18 22.94
N ILE A 86 0.97 -7.33 22.17
CA ILE A 86 1.53 -6.09 22.74
C ILE A 86 0.41 -5.14 23.22
N PRO A 87 0.70 -4.25 24.18
CA PRO A 87 -0.21 -3.14 24.51
C PRO A 87 -0.56 -2.30 23.28
N ILE A 88 -1.73 -1.65 23.31
CA ILE A 88 -2.16 -0.77 22.22
C ILE A 88 -1.23 0.45 22.16
N LEU A 89 -0.51 0.58 21.05
CA LEU A 89 0.25 1.78 20.74
C LEU A 89 -0.71 2.83 20.17
N HIS A 90 -0.62 4.07 20.67
CA HIS A 90 -1.42 5.19 20.19
C HIS A 90 -0.56 6.16 19.39
N ARG A 91 -1.03 6.57 18.21
CA ARG A 91 -0.31 7.52 17.33
C ARG A 91 0.01 8.85 18.04
N LYS A 92 -0.84 9.27 18.97
CA LYS A 92 -0.70 10.51 19.77
C LYS A 92 0.56 10.55 20.64
N ASP A 93 1.12 9.39 20.99
CA ASP A 93 2.25 9.26 21.91
C ASP A 93 3.60 9.44 21.18
N PHE A 94 3.59 9.42 19.84
CA PHE A 94 4.77 9.56 18.98
C PHE A 94 4.89 10.96 18.37
N LYS A 95 6.06 11.61 18.54
CA LYS A 95 6.35 12.95 17.99
C LYS A 95 6.85 12.94 16.54
N LYS A 96 7.39 11.81 16.07
CA LYS A 96 7.75 11.53 14.68
C LYS A 96 7.27 10.13 14.33
N MET A 97 7.20 9.80 13.04
CA MET A 97 7.06 8.41 12.60
C MET A 97 8.23 7.59 13.17
N PRO A 98 7.97 6.47 13.87
CA PRO A 98 9.02 5.53 14.26
C PRO A 98 9.65 4.87 13.02
N GLU A 99 10.84 4.32 13.21
CA GLU A 99 11.55 3.47 12.26
C GLU A 99 11.78 2.13 12.97
N TRP A 100 11.36 1.01 12.37
CA TRP A 100 11.50 -0.31 12.97
C TRP A 100 12.44 -1.20 12.13
N ASP A 101 13.16 -2.10 12.79
CA ASP A 101 14.09 -3.05 12.16
C ASP A 101 13.40 -4.08 11.24
N PHE A 102 12.06 -4.11 11.27
CA PHE A 102 11.20 -4.97 10.45
C PHE A 102 10.37 -4.23 9.38
N ASP A 103 10.60 -2.93 9.12
CA ASP A 103 9.79 -2.12 8.18
C ASP A 103 9.66 -2.72 6.77
N ASP A 104 10.72 -3.34 6.25
CA ASP A 104 10.76 -3.99 4.92
C ASP A 104 10.51 -5.51 4.94
N VAL A 105 9.96 -6.07 6.03
CA VAL A 105 9.69 -7.52 6.16
C VAL A 105 8.28 -7.87 5.63
N TYR A 106 8.17 -7.93 4.31
CA TYR A 106 6.92 -8.30 3.62
C TYR A 106 6.52 -9.76 3.86
N LYS A 107 5.24 -9.98 4.17
CA LYS A 107 4.67 -11.33 4.25
C LYS A 107 4.50 -11.91 2.84
N THR A 108 4.88 -13.16 2.65
CA THR A 108 4.80 -13.87 1.38
C THR A 108 3.94 -15.13 1.46
N ASP A 109 3.46 -15.60 0.32
CA ASP A 109 2.77 -16.88 0.14
C ASP A 109 3.72 -17.96 -0.39
N SER A 110 3.47 -19.21 0.00
CA SER A 110 4.27 -20.39 -0.42
C SER A 110 4.05 -20.78 -1.88
N GLU A 111 2.98 -20.28 -2.53
CA GLU A 111 2.72 -20.51 -3.94
C GLU A 111 3.63 -19.64 -4.81
N ILE A 112 4.79 -20.19 -5.17
CA ILE A 112 5.66 -19.60 -6.20
C ILE A 112 4.82 -19.46 -7.48
N HIS A 113 4.59 -18.22 -7.90
CA HIS A 113 3.77 -17.90 -9.07
C HIS A 113 4.45 -18.48 -10.32
N LYS A 114 3.90 -19.59 -10.85
CA LYS A 114 4.53 -20.36 -11.93
C LYS A 114 4.53 -19.56 -13.23
N THR A 115 5.71 -19.08 -13.64
CA THR A 115 5.90 -18.42 -14.94
C THR A 115 5.98 -19.45 -16.08
N THR A 116 4.93 -20.23 -16.26
CA THR A 116 4.82 -21.28 -17.29
C THR A 116 4.00 -20.84 -18.52
N GLN A 117 3.64 -19.55 -18.59
CA GLN A 117 2.91 -18.95 -19.71
C GLN A 117 3.85 -18.04 -20.50
N GLU A 118 4.19 -18.45 -21.73
CA GLU A 118 5.10 -17.74 -22.64
C GLU A 118 4.38 -16.60 -23.40
N CYS A 119 3.84 -15.64 -22.65
CA CYS A 119 3.30 -14.43 -23.25
C CYS A 119 4.46 -13.62 -23.85
N GLY A 120 4.40 -13.37 -25.17
CA GLY A 120 5.51 -12.76 -25.94
C GLY A 120 5.98 -11.39 -25.41
N SER A 121 5.11 -10.65 -24.73
CA SER A 121 5.42 -9.42 -23.98
C SER A 121 5.10 -9.55 -22.49
N SER A 122 5.48 -10.67 -21.85
CA SER A 122 5.19 -10.87 -20.42
C SER A 122 5.89 -9.85 -19.52
N LEU A 123 5.16 -9.35 -18.52
CA LEU A 123 5.74 -8.55 -17.45
C LEU A 123 6.89 -9.29 -16.74
N TRP A 124 6.75 -10.60 -16.54
CA TRP A 124 7.82 -11.43 -15.96
C TRP A 124 9.11 -11.40 -16.78
N GLY A 125 9.03 -11.31 -18.11
CA GLY A 125 10.18 -11.05 -18.98
C GLY A 125 10.82 -9.69 -18.69
N ARG A 126 10.00 -8.64 -18.56
CA ARG A 126 10.48 -7.27 -18.25
C ARG A 126 11.15 -7.18 -16.86
N ILE A 127 10.54 -7.77 -15.83
CA ILE A 127 11.11 -7.82 -14.47
C ILE A 127 12.42 -8.64 -14.43
N ARG A 128 12.59 -9.63 -15.33
CA ARG A 128 13.84 -10.40 -15.43
C ARG A 128 14.96 -9.60 -16.09
N SER A 129 14.67 -8.84 -17.15
CA SER A 129 15.68 -8.08 -17.91
C SER A 129 16.07 -6.76 -17.23
N ASP A 130 15.12 -6.08 -16.58
CA ASP A 130 15.31 -4.77 -15.96
C ASP A 130 15.82 -4.90 -14.51
N SER A 131 17.03 -4.41 -14.23
CA SER A 131 17.67 -4.54 -12.91
C SER A 131 16.99 -3.72 -11.81
N GLU A 132 16.38 -2.58 -12.14
CA GLU A 132 15.70 -1.74 -11.16
C GLU A 132 14.38 -2.38 -10.74
N LEU A 133 13.57 -2.81 -11.72
CA LEU A 133 12.33 -3.56 -11.45
C LEU A 133 12.62 -4.87 -10.70
N ARG A 134 13.68 -5.60 -11.06
CA ARG A 134 14.08 -6.86 -10.42
C ARG A 134 14.47 -6.69 -8.94
N SER A 135 15.06 -5.55 -8.56
CA SER A 135 15.43 -5.26 -7.17
C SER A 135 14.24 -4.85 -6.30
N LYS A 136 13.22 -4.21 -6.90
CA LYS A 136 12.05 -3.67 -6.18
C LYS A 136 10.91 -4.70 -6.05
N PHE A 137 10.74 -5.58 -7.03
CA PHE A 137 9.62 -6.52 -7.12
C PHE A 137 9.77 -7.73 -6.18
N VAL A 138 8.70 -8.09 -5.45
CA VAL A 138 8.62 -9.33 -4.65
C VAL A 138 7.58 -10.27 -5.28
N PRO A 139 7.99 -11.45 -5.77
CA PRO A 139 7.19 -12.25 -6.71
C PRO A 139 6.03 -13.04 -6.10
N ASN A 140 5.99 -13.15 -4.77
CA ASN A 140 5.01 -13.91 -4.01
C ASN A 140 4.55 -13.16 -2.74
N ILE A 141 4.52 -11.83 -2.79
CA ILE A 141 3.98 -10.99 -1.71
C ILE A 141 2.50 -11.33 -1.45
N ARG A 142 2.08 -11.41 -0.19
CA ARG A 142 0.69 -11.70 0.17
C ARG A 142 -0.19 -10.48 -0.09
N LEU A 143 -1.14 -10.64 -1.00
CA LEU A 143 -1.99 -9.56 -1.49
C LEU A 143 -3.29 -9.38 -0.69
N PHE A 144 -3.77 -10.45 -0.07
CA PHE A 144 -5.06 -10.46 0.66
C PHE A 144 -4.88 -10.70 2.16
N VAL A 145 -5.64 -9.94 2.95
CA VAL A 145 -5.91 -10.20 4.37
C VAL A 145 -7.29 -10.82 4.48
N PHE A 146 -7.42 -11.92 5.22
CA PHE A 146 -8.64 -12.74 5.32
C PHE A 146 -8.71 -13.44 6.68
N ASN A 147 -9.80 -14.14 6.96
CA ASN A 147 -9.97 -14.87 8.23
C ASN A 147 -8.78 -15.81 8.50
N SER A 148 -8.22 -15.74 9.71
CA SER A 148 -6.99 -16.46 10.13
C SER A 148 -5.69 -16.15 9.36
N SER A 149 -5.63 -15.09 8.53
CA SER A 149 -4.39 -14.74 7.79
C SER A 149 -3.30 -14.05 8.64
N ILE A 150 -3.67 -13.58 9.84
CA ILE A 150 -2.85 -12.81 10.79
C ILE A 150 -2.62 -13.62 12.08
N SER A 151 -1.39 -14.09 12.28
CA SER A 151 -0.94 -14.75 13.52
C SER A 151 -0.76 -13.74 14.67
N LEU A 152 -0.36 -14.21 15.85
CA LEU A 152 0.01 -13.32 16.94
C LEU A 152 1.30 -12.53 16.66
N ARG A 153 2.27 -13.12 15.96
CA ARG A 153 3.49 -12.41 15.52
C ARG A 153 3.14 -11.31 14.52
N ASP A 154 2.35 -11.63 13.50
CA ASP A 154 1.91 -10.64 12.48
C ASP A 154 1.19 -9.45 13.13
N TRP A 155 0.29 -9.72 14.09
CA TRP A 155 -0.42 -8.68 14.82
C TRP A 155 0.51 -7.79 15.64
N ASN A 156 1.49 -8.37 16.34
CA ASN A 156 2.45 -7.60 17.12
C ASN A 156 3.28 -6.68 16.20
N THR A 157 3.71 -7.16 15.03
CA THR A 157 4.33 -6.30 14.00
C THR A 157 3.37 -5.21 13.51
N LEU A 158 2.18 -5.57 13.01
CA LEU A 158 1.23 -4.64 12.41
C LEU A 158 0.66 -3.60 13.39
N SER A 159 0.69 -3.86 14.70
CA SER A 159 0.29 -2.90 15.74
C SER A 159 1.23 -1.68 15.85
N HIS A 160 2.44 -1.75 15.27
CA HIS A 160 3.41 -0.65 15.22
C HIS A 160 3.19 0.34 14.07
N PHE A 161 2.23 0.07 13.16
CA PHE A 161 1.95 0.90 11.99
C PHE A 161 0.51 1.41 11.99
N ASN A 162 0.31 2.66 11.56
CA ASN A 162 -1.02 3.21 11.35
C ASN A 162 -1.68 2.66 10.08
N ASN A 163 -3.01 2.65 10.04
CA ASN A 163 -3.79 2.50 8.81
C ASN A 163 -3.27 3.48 7.73
N PRO A 164 -2.99 3.04 6.48
CA PRO A 164 -3.33 1.73 5.89
C PRO A 164 -2.30 0.60 6.11
N PHE A 165 -1.13 0.89 6.70
CA PHE A 165 -0.01 -0.05 6.82
C PHE A 165 -0.13 -1.01 8.03
N GLY A 166 -1.03 -0.74 8.98
CA GLY A 166 -1.29 -1.60 10.12
C GLY A 166 -2.45 -1.17 11.03
N PHE A 167 -2.38 -1.60 12.29
CA PHE A 167 -3.47 -1.57 13.27
C PHE A 167 -3.13 -0.81 14.57
N MET A 168 -2.17 0.12 14.55
CA MET A 168 -1.99 1.11 15.64
C MET A 168 -3.31 1.83 15.94
N ASP A 169 -3.57 2.12 17.22
CA ASP A 169 -4.86 2.60 17.78
C ASP A 169 -6.05 1.60 17.74
N TYR A 170 -5.94 0.41 17.15
CA TYR A 170 -7.04 -0.58 17.11
C TYR A 170 -6.90 -1.69 18.17
N ARG A 171 -8.05 -2.22 18.65
CA ARG A 171 -8.08 -3.42 19.50
C ARG A 171 -8.06 -4.68 18.62
N ARG A 172 -7.27 -5.69 19.02
CA ARG A 172 -7.17 -6.98 18.30
C ARG A 172 -8.53 -7.63 18.05
N GLN A 173 -9.43 -7.58 19.03
CA GLN A 173 -10.75 -8.20 18.95
C GLN A 173 -11.61 -7.59 17.83
N ASP A 174 -11.64 -6.26 17.71
CA ASP A 174 -12.42 -5.56 16.68
C ASP A 174 -11.93 -5.93 15.27
N VAL A 175 -10.60 -5.91 15.05
CA VAL A 175 -9.99 -6.23 13.76
C VAL A 175 -10.22 -7.71 13.39
N MET A 176 -10.03 -8.63 14.34
CA MET A 176 -10.24 -10.06 14.08
C MET A 176 -11.72 -10.39 13.85
N SER A 177 -12.65 -9.67 14.50
CA SER A 177 -14.08 -9.79 14.25
C SER A 177 -14.44 -9.34 12.83
N ALA A 178 -13.91 -8.20 12.37
CA ALA A 178 -14.11 -7.75 10.99
C ALA A 178 -13.50 -8.73 9.97
N LEU A 179 -12.28 -9.23 10.21
CA LEU A 179 -11.63 -10.21 9.33
C LEU A 179 -12.31 -11.58 9.33
N SER A 180 -13.08 -11.94 10.36
CA SER A 180 -13.83 -13.20 10.38
C SER A 180 -14.88 -13.30 9.25
N LEU A 181 -15.37 -12.15 8.78
CA LEU A 181 -16.31 -12.02 7.67
C LEU A 181 -15.64 -12.13 6.30
N VAL A 182 -14.32 -11.95 6.22
CA VAL A 182 -13.54 -11.97 4.97
C VAL A 182 -13.10 -13.40 4.68
N GLN A 183 -13.76 -14.03 3.71
CA GLN A 183 -13.44 -15.39 3.28
C GLN A 183 -12.03 -15.46 2.67
N LYS A 184 -11.33 -16.59 2.86
CA LYS A 184 -10.06 -16.84 2.20
C LYS A 184 -10.29 -16.96 0.67
N PRO A 185 -9.56 -16.21 -0.18
CA PRO A 185 -9.64 -16.40 -1.62
C PRO A 185 -9.04 -17.76 -2.04
N SER A 186 -9.55 -18.33 -3.14
CA SER A 186 -9.09 -19.63 -3.66
C SER A 186 -7.65 -19.60 -4.18
N SER A 187 -7.18 -18.44 -4.66
CA SER A 187 -5.79 -18.14 -4.96
C SER A 187 -5.50 -16.66 -4.69
N SER A 188 -4.24 -16.31 -4.47
CA SER A 188 -3.80 -14.90 -4.42
C SER A 188 -3.75 -14.24 -5.81
N LEU A 189 -3.97 -14.99 -6.90
CA LEU A 189 -4.05 -14.48 -8.27
C LEU A 189 -5.45 -14.65 -8.87
N LEU A 190 -5.78 -13.78 -9.83
CA LEU A 190 -6.90 -13.99 -10.75
C LEU A 190 -6.54 -15.11 -11.75
N PRO A 191 -7.45 -16.07 -12.03
CA PRO A 191 -7.18 -17.15 -12.97
C PRO A 191 -7.20 -16.65 -14.43
N PRO A 192 -6.54 -17.34 -15.37
CA PRO A 192 -6.75 -17.10 -16.79
C PRO A 192 -8.21 -17.36 -17.19
N LYS A 193 -8.75 -16.53 -18.09
CA LYS A 193 -10.08 -16.75 -18.67
C LYS A 193 -10.02 -17.98 -19.61
N PRO A 194 -11.11 -18.77 -19.77
CA PRO A 194 -11.11 -19.95 -20.63
C PRO A 194 -10.64 -19.65 -22.07
N GLY A 195 -9.73 -20.48 -22.59
CA GLY A 195 -9.19 -20.31 -23.95
C GLY A 195 -8.13 -19.22 -24.10
N ARG A 196 -7.53 -18.71 -23.01
CA ARG A 196 -6.35 -17.84 -23.07
C ARG A 196 -5.20 -18.31 -22.19
N ASP A 197 -4.01 -18.39 -22.78
CA ASP A 197 -2.75 -18.67 -22.09
C ASP A 197 -2.07 -17.42 -21.50
N CYS A 198 -2.73 -16.26 -21.57
CA CYS A 198 -2.23 -14.98 -21.07
C CYS A 198 -3.36 -14.18 -20.42
N ILE A 199 -3.04 -13.39 -19.40
CA ILE A 199 -3.97 -12.51 -18.71
C ILE A 199 -3.66 -11.06 -19.06
N SER A 200 -4.63 -10.35 -19.62
CA SER A 200 -4.56 -8.90 -19.87
C SER A 200 -5.37 -8.11 -18.84
N CYS A 201 -4.76 -7.09 -18.24
CA CYS A 201 -5.32 -6.29 -17.14
C CYS A 201 -5.45 -4.82 -17.55
N ALA A 202 -6.67 -4.27 -17.62
CA ALA A 202 -6.90 -2.83 -17.76
C ALA A 202 -7.11 -2.20 -16.38
N VAL A 203 -6.35 -1.17 -16.04
CA VAL A 203 -6.48 -0.43 -14.76
C VAL A 203 -6.96 0.98 -15.03
N VAL A 204 -8.19 1.29 -14.64
CA VAL A 204 -8.89 2.53 -14.99
C VAL A 204 -9.09 3.41 -13.76
N GLY A 205 -8.31 4.50 -13.68
CA GLY A 205 -8.49 5.56 -12.69
C GLY A 205 -9.39 6.69 -13.19
N SER A 206 -9.95 7.48 -12.27
CA SER A 206 -10.83 8.64 -12.54
C SER A 206 -10.09 9.87 -13.14
N GLY A 207 -9.05 9.65 -13.95
CA GLY A 207 -8.22 10.71 -14.51
C GLY A 207 -8.87 11.40 -15.72
N GLY A 208 -8.94 12.73 -15.70
CA GLY A 208 -9.55 13.53 -16.78
C GLY A 208 -8.92 13.37 -18.17
N VAL A 209 -7.74 12.74 -18.26
CA VAL A 209 -7.08 12.37 -19.53
C VAL A 209 -7.89 11.38 -20.38
N LEU A 210 -8.84 10.65 -19.78
CA LEU A 210 -9.72 9.74 -20.50
C LEU A 210 -10.85 10.46 -21.26
N TRP A 211 -11.16 11.72 -20.92
CA TRP A 211 -12.26 12.47 -21.57
C TRP A 211 -12.00 12.71 -23.06
N ARG A 212 -12.93 12.23 -23.90
CA ARG A 212 -12.87 12.19 -25.37
C ARG A 212 -11.69 11.38 -25.94
N SER A 213 -11.13 10.47 -25.14
CA SER A 213 -10.06 9.55 -25.58
C SER A 213 -10.57 8.39 -26.46
N LYS A 214 -11.86 8.08 -26.41
CA LYS A 214 -12.50 6.95 -27.11
C LYS A 214 -11.90 5.58 -26.77
N LYS A 215 -11.31 5.44 -25.57
CA LYS A 215 -10.57 4.24 -25.13
C LYS A 215 -11.45 3.12 -24.57
N GLY A 216 -12.77 3.29 -24.48
CA GLY A 216 -13.65 2.32 -23.82
C GLY A 216 -13.65 0.93 -24.45
N LEU A 217 -13.62 0.85 -25.79
CA LEU A 217 -13.53 -0.43 -26.50
C LEU A 217 -12.15 -1.09 -26.38
N GLU A 218 -11.09 -0.33 -26.08
CA GLU A 218 -9.74 -0.84 -25.82
C GLU A 218 -9.65 -1.41 -24.39
N ILE A 219 -10.23 -0.69 -23.43
CA ILE A 219 -10.39 -1.12 -22.03
C ILE A 219 -11.18 -2.44 -21.96
N ASP A 220 -12.39 -2.48 -22.53
CA ASP A 220 -13.31 -3.62 -22.44
C ASP A 220 -12.83 -4.90 -23.15
N ARG A 221 -11.74 -4.84 -23.94
CA ARG A 221 -11.10 -6.02 -24.58
C ARG A 221 -10.19 -6.83 -23.65
N HIS A 222 -9.77 -6.26 -22.53
CA HIS A 222 -8.88 -6.90 -21.57
C HIS A 222 -9.59 -8.05 -20.83
N ASP A 223 -8.85 -9.02 -20.29
CA ASP A 223 -9.43 -10.11 -19.52
C ASP A 223 -10.11 -9.59 -18.26
N TYR A 224 -9.46 -8.69 -17.55
CA TYR A 224 -9.99 -8.08 -16.33
C TYR A 224 -9.92 -6.55 -16.39
N VAL A 225 -11.04 -5.89 -16.09
CA VAL A 225 -11.09 -4.42 -15.95
C VAL A 225 -11.16 -4.03 -14.47
N PHE A 226 -10.10 -3.39 -13.99
CA PHE A 226 -9.99 -2.84 -12.65
C PHE A 226 -10.44 -1.37 -12.65
N ARG A 227 -11.28 -0.98 -11.70
CA ARG A 227 -11.68 0.43 -11.49
C ARG A 227 -11.48 0.84 -10.04
N VAL A 228 -11.20 2.12 -9.81
CA VAL A 228 -10.92 2.64 -8.46
C VAL A 228 -11.72 3.90 -8.14
N ASN A 229 -12.08 4.08 -6.88
CA ASN A 229 -12.72 5.31 -6.35
C ASN A 229 -13.96 5.74 -7.17
N GLY A 230 -14.02 7.00 -7.64
CA GLY A 230 -15.14 7.56 -8.39
C GLY A 230 -15.16 7.08 -9.84
N ALA A 231 -15.58 5.85 -10.06
CA ALA A 231 -15.58 5.18 -11.36
C ALA A 231 -16.85 5.48 -12.17
N ALA A 232 -17.04 6.74 -12.57
CA ALA A 232 -18.18 7.14 -13.40
C ALA A 232 -18.10 6.52 -14.80
N ILE A 233 -19.10 5.68 -15.13
CA ILE A 233 -19.24 4.99 -16.41
C ILE A 233 -20.37 5.60 -17.26
N SER A 234 -21.52 5.89 -16.64
CA SER A 234 -22.73 6.33 -17.37
C SER A 234 -22.53 7.69 -18.04
N GLY A 235 -22.68 7.74 -19.37
CA GLY A 235 -22.41 8.91 -20.20
C GLY A 235 -20.92 9.10 -20.58
N PHE A 236 -20.07 8.14 -20.24
CA PHE A 236 -18.63 8.12 -20.52
C PHE A 236 -18.17 6.79 -21.16
N GLU A 237 -19.10 5.94 -21.59
CA GLU A 237 -18.85 4.55 -22.01
C GLU A 237 -17.88 4.46 -23.21
N GLU A 238 -17.93 5.41 -24.14
CA GLU A 238 -16.99 5.48 -25.28
C GLU A 238 -15.54 5.72 -24.80
N ASP A 239 -15.35 6.45 -23.71
CA ASP A 239 -14.05 6.83 -23.15
C ASP A 239 -13.50 5.80 -22.16
N VAL A 240 -14.33 5.36 -21.21
CA VAL A 240 -13.88 4.55 -20.07
C VAL A 240 -14.32 3.09 -20.12
N GLY A 241 -15.15 2.70 -21.10
CA GLY A 241 -15.68 1.34 -21.23
C GLY A 241 -16.80 1.04 -20.24
N THR A 242 -17.42 -0.11 -20.41
CA THR A 242 -18.61 -0.56 -19.67
C THR A 242 -18.29 -1.59 -18.59
N ARG A 243 -17.23 -2.37 -18.75
CA ARG A 243 -16.95 -3.52 -17.87
C ARG A 243 -16.28 -3.11 -16.56
N THR A 244 -16.53 -3.87 -15.51
CA THR A 244 -15.75 -3.87 -14.27
C THR A 244 -15.68 -5.31 -13.79
N ASP A 245 -14.47 -5.87 -13.65
CA ASP A 245 -14.26 -7.19 -13.04
C ASP A 245 -13.76 -7.05 -11.59
N VAL A 246 -13.08 -5.94 -11.25
CA VAL A 246 -12.60 -5.62 -9.89
C VAL A 246 -12.82 -4.13 -9.59
N TYR A 247 -13.38 -3.82 -8.44
CA TYR A 247 -13.53 -2.45 -7.95
C TYR A 247 -12.80 -2.25 -6.61
N VAL A 248 -11.92 -1.25 -6.54
CA VAL A 248 -11.12 -0.96 -5.33
C VAL A 248 -11.48 0.41 -4.76
N HIS A 249 -11.80 0.44 -3.47
CA HIS A 249 -12.20 1.66 -2.77
C HIS A 249 -11.80 1.62 -1.29
N THR A 250 -11.97 2.75 -0.63
CA THR A 250 -12.00 2.85 0.85
C THR A 250 -13.42 3.19 1.29
N ALA A 251 -13.74 3.08 2.57
CA ALA A 251 -15.02 3.55 3.11
C ALA A 251 -15.23 5.07 2.90
N HIS A 252 -14.15 5.85 2.90
CA HIS A 252 -14.20 7.28 2.61
C HIS A 252 -14.39 7.57 1.11
N SER A 253 -13.66 6.89 0.23
CA SER A 253 -13.70 7.21 -1.20
C SER A 253 -14.97 6.74 -1.91
N ILE A 254 -15.62 5.64 -1.47
CA ILE A 254 -16.93 5.25 -2.04
C ILE A 254 -18.03 6.29 -1.71
N THR A 255 -18.20 6.60 -0.43
CA THR A 255 -19.20 7.58 0.06
C THR A 255 -18.94 9.01 -0.47
N THR A 256 -17.68 9.43 -0.52
CA THR A 256 -17.32 10.77 -1.01
C THR A 256 -17.47 10.90 -2.53
N SER A 257 -17.26 9.81 -3.29
CA SER A 257 -17.45 9.81 -4.75
C SER A 257 -18.93 9.98 -5.13
N GLU A 258 -19.83 9.29 -4.43
CA GLU A 258 -21.29 9.48 -4.59
C GLU A 258 -21.69 10.94 -4.39
N TYR A 259 -21.21 11.59 -3.32
CA TYR A 259 -21.51 13.00 -3.06
C TYR A 259 -20.93 13.95 -4.13
N ILE A 260 -19.65 13.82 -4.48
CA ILE A 260 -18.96 14.75 -5.39
C ILE A 260 -19.40 14.56 -6.85
N LEU A 261 -19.64 13.31 -7.28
CA LEU A 261 -19.93 12.95 -8.67
C LEU A 261 -21.42 12.85 -8.98
N LYS A 262 -22.33 13.06 -8.01
CA LYS A 262 -23.79 13.12 -8.24
C LYS A 262 -24.18 14.07 -9.39
N LYS A 263 -23.45 15.17 -9.57
CA LYS A 263 -23.64 16.14 -10.67
C LYS A 263 -23.27 15.60 -12.08
N TYR A 264 -22.59 14.47 -12.14
CA TYR A 264 -22.27 13.70 -13.35
C TYR A 264 -23.09 12.40 -13.43
N ASN A 265 -24.27 12.37 -12.79
CA ASN A 265 -25.16 11.21 -12.74
C ASN A 265 -24.55 9.93 -12.13
N TYR A 266 -23.48 10.05 -11.32
CA TYR A 266 -22.92 8.93 -10.58
C TYR A 266 -23.79 8.58 -9.37
N THR A 267 -24.42 7.41 -9.40
CA THR A 267 -25.41 6.97 -8.40
C THR A 267 -24.87 6.01 -7.34
N GLY A 268 -23.64 5.51 -7.51
CA GLY A 268 -23.04 4.47 -6.67
C GLY A 268 -21.83 3.84 -7.35
N ALA A 269 -21.10 2.99 -6.63
CA ALA A 269 -20.03 2.18 -7.20
C ALA A 269 -20.54 1.19 -8.26
N PRO A 270 -19.67 0.70 -9.18
CA PRO A 270 -19.99 -0.44 -10.01
C PRO A 270 -20.44 -1.64 -9.16
N HIS A 271 -21.54 -2.28 -9.54
CA HIS A 271 -22.13 -3.41 -8.84
C HIS A 271 -22.49 -4.50 -9.84
N ASP A 272 -22.23 -5.75 -9.48
CA ASP A 272 -22.71 -6.89 -10.24
C ASP A 272 -24.25 -6.90 -10.30
N GLN A 273 -24.81 -7.40 -11.40
CA GLN A 273 -26.20 -7.81 -11.37
C GLN A 273 -26.31 -9.02 -10.43
N VAL A 274 -26.85 -8.79 -9.23
CA VAL A 274 -27.13 -9.85 -8.26
C VAL A 274 -28.27 -10.71 -8.79
N THR A 275 -27.95 -11.65 -9.68
CA THR A 275 -28.83 -12.77 -10.02
C THR A 275 -29.18 -13.48 -8.72
N PRO A 276 -30.46 -13.56 -8.32
CA PRO A 276 -30.85 -14.22 -7.09
C PRO A 276 -30.36 -15.66 -7.14
N ARG A 277 -29.62 -16.11 -6.11
CA ARG A 277 -29.31 -17.54 -5.97
C ARG A 277 -30.62 -18.28 -5.74
N THR A 278 -31.13 -18.92 -6.80
CA THR A 278 -32.21 -19.91 -6.69
C THR A 278 -31.78 -20.96 -5.67
N ARG A 279 -32.64 -21.18 -4.68
CA ARG A 279 -32.32 -21.85 -3.41
C ARG A 279 -32.73 -23.32 -3.43
#